data_AF-A0A8J4SZQ5-F1
#
_entry.id   AF-A0A8J4SZQ5-F1
#
_cell.length_a   1.000
_cell.length_b   1.000
_cell.length_c   1.000
_cell.angle_alpha   90.00
_cell.angle_beta   90.00
_cell.angle_gamma   90.00
#
_symmetry.space_group_name_H-M   'P 1'
#
loop_
_entity.id
_entity.type
_entity.pdbx_description
1 polymer ?
#
loop_
_entity_poly.entity_id
_entity_poly.type
_entity_poly.pdbx_seq_one_letter_code
_entity_poly.pdbx_strand_id
1 'polypeptide(L)'
;MAVIDSILFESILDYSRCYFVCARDLFESLNLSSDWRKSNVGVTLNFSCRKPIGQLIPPWPSGPTLSTMSGVTAGSVPSIDPEVLELQKKLYKEQLIRQATLKRGSKFYPINIEPFALERDRLALPFTDQDRAMRKQWLKDQALSDREPVDIPEWTRVNIFRRVYRKPFDAITNLVRPILVRLILLSNLSLQGPEYSRYFRWNLPKVVVGLSITWLLWYRVKYTPSTWEDGRRGFRVQRAYKPSIYPGQPDFPDSPLLTREFGMEDFEKRTVFRGEKLVTSGP
;
A
#
# COMPACT_ATOMS: atom_id res chain seq x y z
N MET A 1 40.70 10.64 -10.84
CA MET A 1 39.44 11.32 -10.46
C MET A 1 38.34 11.06 -11.48
N ALA A 2 38.62 11.11 -12.79
CA ALA A 2 37.65 10.76 -13.85
C ALA A 2 36.92 9.41 -13.69
N VAL A 3 37.60 8.37 -13.19
CA VAL A 3 37.00 7.04 -12.97
C VAL A 3 35.97 7.03 -11.82
N ILE A 4 36.13 7.91 -10.82
CA ILE A 4 35.17 8.00 -9.70
C ILE A 4 33.96 8.83 -10.14
N ASP A 5 34.18 9.87 -10.93
CA ASP A 5 33.10 10.66 -11.53
C ASP A 5 32.25 9.82 -12.50
N SER A 6 32.85 8.92 -13.29
CA SER A 6 32.10 8.02 -14.17
C SER A 6 31.33 6.94 -13.41
N ILE A 7 31.91 6.32 -12.37
CA ILE A 7 31.23 5.29 -11.58
C ILE A 7 30.05 5.86 -10.78
N LEU A 8 30.18 7.07 -10.21
CA LEU A 8 29.10 7.73 -9.49
C LEU A 8 28.01 8.25 -10.44
N PHE A 9 28.37 8.75 -11.62
CA PHE A 9 27.39 9.20 -12.62
C PHE A 9 26.60 8.03 -13.22
N GLU A 10 27.25 6.90 -13.49
CA GLU A 10 26.57 5.66 -13.91
C GLU A 10 25.73 5.06 -12.78
N SER A 11 26.19 5.09 -11.52
CA SER A 11 25.38 4.62 -10.39
C SER A 11 24.12 5.46 -10.18
N ILE A 12 24.18 6.77 -10.42
CA ILE A 12 23.01 7.68 -10.34
C ILE A 12 22.05 7.44 -11.51
N LEU A 13 22.57 7.20 -12.72
CA LEU A 13 21.77 6.88 -13.90
C LEU A 13 21.12 5.49 -13.79
N ASP A 14 21.81 4.50 -13.26
CA ASP A 14 21.27 3.15 -13.03
C ASP A 14 20.21 3.13 -11.93
N TYR A 15 20.40 3.93 -10.86
CA TYR A 15 19.35 4.13 -9.86
C TYR A 15 18.09 4.75 -10.49
N SER A 16 18.25 5.73 -11.40
CA SER A 16 17.12 6.34 -12.10
C SER A 16 16.43 5.40 -13.11
N ARG A 17 17.18 4.50 -13.77
CA ARG A 17 16.66 3.50 -14.71
C ARG A 17 15.91 2.38 -13.98
N CYS A 18 16.40 1.91 -12.84
CA CYS A 18 15.69 0.93 -12.00
C CYS A 18 14.34 1.47 -11.50
N TYR A 19 14.25 2.75 -11.13
CA TYR A 19 12.97 3.37 -10.74
C TYR A 19 12.01 3.51 -11.93
N PHE A 20 12.51 3.76 -13.15
CA PHE A 20 11.68 3.84 -14.36
C PHE A 20 11.17 2.48 -14.84
N VAL A 21 11.99 1.41 -14.73
CA VAL A 21 11.56 0.04 -15.08
C VAL A 21 10.54 -0.48 -14.07
N CYS A 22 10.75 -0.24 -12.77
CA CYS A 22 9.79 -0.64 -11.74
C CYS A 22 8.45 0.12 -11.84
N ALA A 23 8.47 1.38 -12.32
CA ALA A 23 7.26 2.13 -12.63
C ALA A 23 6.52 1.61 -13.88
N ARG A 24 7.25 1.02 -14.84
CA ARG A 24 6.68 0.43 -16.06
C ARG A 24 6.03 -0.94 -15.78
N ASP A 25 6.63 -1.77 -14.94
CA ASP A 25 6.05 -3.07 -14.55
C ASP A 25 4.80 -2.93 -13.66
N LEU A 26 4.77 -1.88 -12.83
CA LEU A 26 3.56 -1.48 -12.09
C LEU A 26 2.45 -0.98 -13.04
N PHE A 27 2.80 -0.48 -14.22
CA PHE A 27 1.86 0.05 -15.22
C PHE A 27 1.25 -1.05 -16.10
N GLU A 28 1.97 -2.14 -16.39
CA GLU A 28 1.44 -3.27 -17.16
C GLU A 28 0.55 -4.21 -16.34
N SER A 29 0.78 -4.34 -15.03
CA SER A 29 -0.03 -5.19 -14.13
C SER A 29 -1.44 -4.65 -13.84
N LEU A 30 -1.73 -3.38 -14.14
CA LEU A 30 -2.99 -2.70 -13.78
C LEU A 30 -4.01 -2.60 -14.94
N ASN A 31 -3.65 -3.00 -16.16
CA ASN A 31 -4.53 -2.91 -17.35
C ASN A 31 -5.52 -4.08 -17.52
N LEU A 32 -5.59 -5.02 -16.57
CA LEU A 32 -6.42 -6.24 -16.69
C LEU A 32 -7.77 -6.19 -15.97
N SER A 33 -8.16 -5.05 -15.40
CA SER A 33 -9.37 -4.95 -14.57
C SER A 33 -10.18 -3.68 -14.86
N SER A 34 -10.84 -3.64 -16.01
CA SER A 34 -11.82 -2.59 -16.31
C SER A 34 -13.00 -3.16 -17.08
N ASP A 35 -13.95 -3.73 -16.36
CA ASP A 35 -15.31 -3.81 -16.87
C ASP A 35 -16.30 -3.80 -15.69
N TRP A 36 -17.50 -3.27 -15.96
CA TRP A 36 -18.66 -3.07 -15.08
C TRP A 36 -18.89 -1.66 -14.56
N ARG A 37 -19.61 -0.88 -15.40
CA ARG A 37 -20.45 0.24 -14.97
C ARG A 37 -21.78 0.20 -15.72
N LYS A 38 -22.90 0.14 -14.98
CA LYS A 38 -24.15 0.91 -15.20
C LYS A 38 -25.32 0.29 -14.40
N SER A 39 -25.92 1.06 -13.49
CA SER A 39 -27.30 1.56 -13.66
C SER A 39 -27.83 2.25 -12.40
N ASN A 40 -28.30 3.48 -12.60
CA ASN A 40 -29.10 4.30 -11.69
C ASN A 40 -30.54 3.77 -11.64
N VAL A 41 -31.18 3.73 -10.47
CA VAL A 41 -32.62 4.10 -10.30
C VAL A 41 -32.85 4.51 -8.83
N GLY A 42 -33.46 5.67 -8.64
CA GLY A 42 -33.75 6.25 -7.34
C GLY A 42 -35.08 5.82 -6.70
N VAL A 43 -35.38 6.58 -5.64
CA VAL A 43 -36.70 6.97 -5.12
C VAL A 43 -37.23 6.24 -3.87
N THR A 44 -37.59 7.13 -2.94
CA THR A 44 -38.49 7.13 -1.76
C THR A 44 -38.21 6.24 -0.56
N LEU A 45 -37.96 6.97 0.53
CA LEU A 45 -37.93 6.56 1.93
C LEU A 45 -39.36 6.35 2.45
N ASN A 46 -39.56 5.30 3.24
CA ASN A 46 -40.58 5.31 4.28
C ASN A 46 -39.98 4.66 5.53
N PHE A 47 -39.84 5.49 6.57
CA PHE A 47 -39.49 5.06 7.92
C PHE A 47 -40.71 4.43 8.59
N SER A 48 -40.51 3.31 9.29
CA SER A 48 -41.40 2.94 10.39
C SER A 48 -40.70 2.08 11.44
N CYS A 49 -41.11 2.34 12.68
CA CYS A 49 -40.42 2.11 13.94
C CYS A 49 -40.19 0.65 14.36
N ARG A 50 -39.16 0.53 15.21
CA ARG A 50 -38.89 -0.60 16.13
C ARG A 50 -40.17 -1.05 16.85
N LYS A 51 -40.34 -2.37 16.96
CA LYS A 51 -41.12 -2.99 18.03
C LYS A 51 -40.20 -3.74 19.00
N PRO A 52 -40.54 -3.80 20.29
CA PRO A 52 -39.72 -4.35 21.36
C PRO A 52 -39.66 -5.88 21.32
N ILE A 53 -38.55 -6.37 21.89
CA ILE A 53 -38.13 -7.76 22.02
C ILE A 53 -39.11 -8.48 22.96
N GLY A 54 -40.06 -9.22 22.38
CA GLY A 54 -41.06 -9.95 23.15
C GLY A 54 -41.95 -10.81 22.29
N GLN A 55 -41.37 -11.59 21.37
CA GLN A 55 -42.03 -12.66 20.60
C GLN A 55 -40.96 -13.34 19.72
N LEU A 56 -40.22 -14.30 20.28
CA LEU A 56 -39.21 -15.07 19.53
C LEU A 56 -39.48 -16.57 19.57
N ILE A 57 -40.75 -16.95 19.69
CA ILE A 57 -41.21 -18.30 19.39
C ILE A 57 -42.30 -18.12 18.33
N PRO A 58 -42.04 -18.41 17.04
CA PRO A 58 -43.14 -18.49 16.09
C PRO A 58 -44.08 -19.61 16.56
N PRO A 59 -45.42 -19.39 16.53
CA PRO A 59 -46.34 -20.50 16.68
C PRO A 59 -46.03 -21.55 15.61
N TRP A 60 -46.29 -22.81 15.94
CA TRP A 60 -46.23 -23.94 15.01
C TRP A 60 -46.80 -23.51 13.65
N PRO A 61 -46.11 -23.79 12.53
CA PRO A 61 -46.74 -23.62 11.23
C PRO A 61 -47.97 -24.53 11.24
N SER A 62 -49.15 -23.93 11.29
CA SER A 62 -50.37 -24.61 10.90
C SER A 62 -50.09 -25.20 9.53
N GLY A 63 -50.20 -26.53 9.43
CA GLY A 63 -49.94 -27.26 8.19
C GLY A 63 -50.66 -26.64 7.00
N PRO A 64 -50.24 -26.95 5.77
CA PRO A 64 -50.75 -26.33 4.56
C PRO A 64 -52.29 -26.31 4.58
N THR A 65 -52.88 -25.11 4.45
CA THR A 65 -54.31 -24.94 4.23
C THR A 65 -54.66 -25.67 2.94
N LEU A 66 -55.31 -26.81 3.11
CA LEU A 66 -55.69 -27.77 2.10
C LEU A 66 -56.91 -27.23 1.35
N SER A 67 -56.74 -26.14 0.62
CA SER A 67 -57.74 -25.64 -0.31
C SER A 67 -57.23 -25.91 -1.73
N THR A 68 -57.93 -26.83 -2.42
CA THR A 68 -57.82 -27.20 -3.83
C THR A 68 -56.98 -28.44 -4.16
N MET A 69 -57.37 -29.59 -3.60
CA MET A 69 -57.36 -30.85 -4.35
C MET A 69 -58.71 -31.55 -4.11
N SER A 70 -59.69 -31.17 -4.94
CA SER A 70 -60.98 -31.86 -5.03
C SER A 70 -60.79 -33.19 -5.74
N GLY A 71 -60.85 -34.29 -4.98
CA GLY A 71 -60.89 -35.63 -5.57
C GLY A 71 -60.10 -36.69 -4.80
N VAL A 72 -60.14 -36.71 -3.47
CA VAL A 72 -59.77 -37.91 -2.70
C VAL A 72 -60.87 -38.14 -1.68
N THR A 73 -61.56 -39.27 -1.86
CA THR A 73 -62.57 -39.80 -0.96
C THR A 73 -62.03 -39.90 0.46
N ALA A 74 -62.91 -39.77 1.46
CA ALA A 74 -62.58 -39.87 2.88
C ALA A 74 -62.10 -41.29 3.25
N GLY A 75 -60.88 -41.63 2.85
CA GLY A 75 -60.12 -42.77 3.32
C GLY A 75 -59.41 -42.38 4.62
N SER A 76 -59.41 -43.29 5.58
CA SER A 76 -58.72 -43.18 6.87
C SER A 76 -57.36 -42.51 6.74
N VAL A 77 -57.09 -41.48 7.55
CA VAL A 77 -55.75 -40.92 7.74
C VAL A 77 -54.82 -42.11 8.02
N PRO A 78 -53.79 -42.37 7.19
CA PRO A 78 -52.89 -43.48 7.45
C PRO A 78 -52.23 -43.23 8.81
N SER A 79 -52.31 -44.22 9.70
CA SER A 79 -51.58 -44.23 10.96
C SER A 79 -50.09 -44.06 10.65
N ILE A 80 -49.55 -42.87 10.89
CA ILE A 80 -48.12 -42.62 10.71
C ILE A 80 -47.40 -43.39 11.81
N ASP A 81 -46.46 -44.25 11.42
CA ASP A 81 -45.67 -45.01 12.37
C ASP A 81 -44.97 -44.06 13.36
N PRO A 82 -45.00 -44.34 14.67
CA PRO A 82 -44.47 -43.44 15.69
C PRO A 82 -42.98 -43.13 15.49
N GLU A 83 -42.22 -44.08 14.94
CA GLU A 83 -40.80 -43.92 14.61
C GLU A 83 -40.56 -42.86 13.52
N VAL A 84 -41.40 -42.82 12.48
CA VAL A 84 -41.32 -41.83 11.40
C VAL A 84 -41.56 -40.43 11.96
N LEU A 85 -42.49 -40.31 12.90
CA LEU A 85 -42.82 -39.05 13.56
C LEU A 85 -41.68 -38.56 14.46
N GLU A 86 -40.98 -39.46 15.15
CA GLU A 86 -39.77 -39.12 15.92
C GLU A 86 -38.61 -38.67 15.02
N LEU A 87 -38.41 -39.36 13.89
CA LEU A 87 -37.41 -38.97 12.89
C LEU A 87 -37.69 -37.58 12.30
N GLN A 88 -38.95 -37.28 11.97
CA GLN A 88 -39.36 -35.95 11.49
C GLN A 88 -39.08 -34.85 12.53
N LYS A 89 -39.41 -35.09 13.81
CA LYS A 89 -39.12 -34.15 14.90
C LYS A 89 -37.62 -33.92 15.06
N LYS A 90 -36.81 -34.98 14.97
CA LYS A 90 -35.35 -34.89 15.07
C LYS A 90 -34.76 -34.07 13.92
N LEU A 91 -35.15 -34.38 12.68
CA LEU A 91 -34.70 -33.63 11.49
C LEU A 91 -35.11 -32.14 11.57
N TYR A 92 -36.33 -31.86 12.01
CA TYR A 92 -36.80 -30.49 12.18
C TYR A 92 -35.99 -29.72 13.23
N LYS A 93 -35.69 -30.36 14.37
CA LYS A 93 -34.84 -29.77 15.42
C LYS A 93 -33.43 -29.47 14.90
N GLU A 94 -32.83 -30.38 14.16
CA GLU A 94 -31.50 -30.19 13.54
C GLU A 94 -31.50 -29.02 12.53
N GLN A 95 -32.57 -28.90 11.72
CA GLN A 95 -32.74 -27.77 10.80
C GLN A 95 -32.84 -26.43 11.55
N LEU A 96 -33.61 -26.37 12.64
CA LEU A 96 -33.73 -25.15 13.47
C LEU A 96 -32.38 -24.76 14.09
N ILE A 97 -31.64 -25.72 14.64
CA ILE A 97 -30.30 -25.48 15.20
C ILE A 97 -29.36 -24.96 14.11
N ARG A 98 -29.37 -25.58 12.92
CA ARG A 98 -28.54 -25.15 11.79
C ARG A 98 -28.87 -23.73 11.35
N GLN A 99 -30.16 -23.39 11.25
CA GLN A 99 -30.60 -22.03 10.92
C GLN A 99 -30.17 -21.01 11.98
N ALA A 100 -30.35 -21.33 13.27
CA ALA A 100 -29.96 -20.45 14.37
C ALA A 100 -28.45 -20.17 14.37
N THR A 101 -27.64 -21.21 14.15
CA THR A 101 -26.17 -21.10 14.04
C THR A 101 -25.75 -20.25 12.84
N LEU A 102 -26.35 -20.46 11.67
CA LEU A 102 -26.05 -19.67 10.46
C LEU A 102 -26.41 -18.20 10.62
N LYS A 103 -27.55 -17.89 11.24
CA LYS A 103 -28.02 -16.51 11.43
C LYS A 103 -27.31 -15.76 12.56
N ARG A 104 -26.52 -16.46 13.39
CA ARG A 104 -25.77 -15.89 14.52
C ARG A 104 -26.65 -15.01 15.44
N GLY A 105 -27.86 -15.47 15.72
CA GLY A 105 -28.83 -14.75 16.57
C GLY A 105 -29.56 -13.58 15.91
N SER A 106 -29.27 -13.25 14.65
CA SER A 106 -30.04 -12.27 13.89
C SER A 106 -31.26 -12.90 13.21
N LYS A 107 -32.24 -12.08 12.80
CA LYS A 107 -33.41 -12.56 12.04
C LYS A 107 -33.02 -12.98 10.61
N PHE A 108 -31.99 -12.33 10.07
CA PHE A 108 -31.54 -12.41 8.69
C PHE A 108 -30.29 -13.28 8.57
N TYR A 109 -29.90 -13.65 7.35
CA TYR A 109 -28.61 -14.32 7.16
C TYR A 109 -27.47 -13.29 7.11
N PRO A 110 -26.26 -13.62 7.61
CA PRO A 110 -25.08 -12.81 7.36
C PRO A 110 -24.74 -12.87 5.87
N ILE A 111 -24.50 -11.71 5.27
CA ILE A 111 -24.20 -11.57 3.84
C ILE A 111 -22.93 -10.74 3.71
N ASN A 112 -22.01 -11.16 2.84
CA ASN A 112 -20.81 -10.40 2.54
C ASN A 112 -21.14 -9.19 1.64
N ILE A 113 -20.42 -8.07 1.84
CA ILE A 113 -20.52 -6.88 0.97
C ILE A 113 -20.02 -7.21 -0.43
N GLU A 114 -18.96 -8.01 -0.51
CA GLU A 114 -18.35 -8.39 -1.77
C GLU A 114 -19.32 -9.18 -2.67
N PRO A 115 -19.24 -8.98 -3.99
CA PRO A 115 -19.95 -9.83 -4.94
C PRO A 115 -19.61 -11.29 -4.67
N PHE A 116 -20.60 -12.19 -4.72
CA PHE A 116 -20.32 -13.61 -4.63
C PHE A 116 -19.48 -14.04 -5.83
N ALA A 117 -18.35 -14.71 -5.59
CA ALA A 117 -17.48 -15.20 -6.64
C ALA A 117 -18.16 -16.25 -7.54
N LEU A 118 -19.12 -17.00 -6.98
CA LEU A 118 -19.83 -18.07 -7.67
C LEU A 118 -21.35 -17.86 -7.57
N GLU A 119 -22.08 -18.15 -8.65
CA GLU A 119 -23.55 -18.03 -8.68
C GLU A 119 -24.25 -19.00 -7.74
N ARG A 120 -23.67 -20.17 -7.50
CA ARG A 120 -24.22 -21.15 -6.54
C ARG A 120 -24.27 -20.59 -5.12
N ASP A 121 -23.32 -19.75 -4.73
CA ASP A 121 -23.27 -19.18 -3.37
C ASP A 121 -24.39 -18.14 -3.18
N ARG A 122 -24.82 -17.51 -4.29
CA ARG A 122 -26.01 -16.65 -4.32
C ARG A 122 -27.30 -17.44 -4.12
N LEU A 123 -27.37 -18.68 -4.63
CA LEU A 123 -28.56 -19.55 -4.58
C LEU A 123 -28.59 -20.51 -3.38
N ALA A 124 -27.44 -20.73 -2.71
CA ALA A 124 -27.29 -21.70 -1.63
C ALA A 124 -28.14 -21.38 -0.39
N LEU A 125 -28.51 -20.10 -0.20
CA LEU A 125 -29.33 -19.65 0.92
C LEU A 125 -30.72 -19.27 0.39
N PRO A 126 -31.81 -19.80 0.98
CA PRO A 126 -33.16 -19.41 0.61
C PRO A 126 -33.46 -18.00 1.13
N PHE A 127 -33.13 -16.98 0.32
CA PHE A 127 -33.48 -15.60 0.62
C PHE A 127 -34.95 -15.34 0.35
N THR A 128 -35.69 -15.03 1.41
CA THR A 128 -37.05 -14.50 1.29
C THR A 128 -37.03 -13.08 0.72
N ASP A 129 -38.16 -12.58 0.19
CA ASP A 129 -38.24 -11.20 -0.31
C ASP A 129 -37.95 -10.15 0.77
N GLN A 130 -38.29 -10.48 2.03
CA GLN A 130 -37.94 -9.65 3.18
C GLN A 130 -36.42 -9.55 3.38
N ASP A 131 -35.70 -10.67 3.25
CA ASP A 131 -34.24 -10.69 3.36
C ASP A 131 -33.58 -9.86 2.24
N ARG A 132 -34.14 -9.90 1.03
CA ARG A 132 -33.66 -9.11 -0.12
C ARG A 132 -33.87 -7.62 0.06
N ALA A 133 -35.04 -7.21 0.56
CA ALA A 133 -35.33 -5.81 0.86
C ALA A 133 -34.37 -5.27 1.93
N MET A 134 -34.12 -6.04 2.98
CA MET A 134 -33.17 -5.68 4.04
C MET A 134 -31.73 -5.60 3.53
N ARG A 135 -31.31 -6.50 2.63
CA ARG A 135 -29.99 -6.40 1.99
C ARG A 135 -29.88 -5.11 1.18
N LYS A 136 -30.92 -4.76 0.42
CA LYS A 136 -30.95 -3.51 -0.37
C LYS A 136 -30.82 -2.29 0.54
N GLN A 137 -31.48 -2.31 1.71
CA GLN A 137 -31.33 -1.26 2.72
C GLN A 137 -29.91 -1.23 3.29
N TRP A 138 -29.39 -2.36 3.76
CA TRP A 138 -28.05 -2.45 4.33
C TRP A 138 -26.96 -1.98 3.36
N LEU A 139 -27.05 -2.35 2.08
CA LEU A 139 -26.12 -1.88 1.04
C LEU A 139 -26.19 -0.36 0.82
N LYS A 140 -27.39 0.23 0.93
CA LYS A 140 -27.55 1.69 0.90
C LYS A 140 -26.96 2.34 2.15
N ASP A 141 -27.11 1.70 3.30
CA ASP A 141 -26.56 2.20 4.58
C ASP A 141 -25.01 2.13 4.61
N GLN A 142 -24.39 1.31 3.75
CA GLN A 142 -22.93 1.32 3.56
C GLN A 142 -22.44 2.49 2.69
N ALA A 143 -23.33 3.21 2.00
CA ALA A 143 -22.93 4.37 1.22
C ALA A 143 -22.57 5.52 2.17
N LEU A 144 -21.32 5.98 2.10
CA LEU A 144 -20.84 7.12 2.88
C LEU A 144 -21.58 8.41 2.46
N SER A 145 -21.76 9.31 3.42
CA SER A 145 -22.29 10.64 3.14
C SER A 145 -21.27 11.47 2.35
N ASP A 146 -21.72 12.42 1.53
CA ASP A 146 -20.84 13.31 0.75
C ASP A 146 -19.88 14.14 1.63
N ARG A 147 -20.23 14.30 2.92
CA ARG A 147 -19.41 15.01 3.90
C ARG A 147 -18.22 14.17 4.37
N GLU A 148 -18.32 12.85 4.30
CA GLU A 148 -17.25 11.93 4.69
C GLU A 148 -16.33 11.69 3.49
N PRO A 149 -15.00 11.69 3.64
CA PRO A 149 -14.21 11.62 4.88
C PRO A 149 -13.94 12.97 5.55
N VAL A 150 -14.19 13.06 6.86
CA VAL A 150 -13.83 14.24 7.68
C VAL A 150 -12.49 14.00 8.37
N ASP A 151 -11.49 14.82 8.05
CA ASP A 151 -10.17 14.72 8.67
C ASP A 151 -10.18 15.42 10.05
N ILE A 152 -10.23 14.63 11.14
CA ILE A 152 -10.28 15.13 12.51
C ILE A 152 -8.83 15.22 13.05
N PRO A 153 -8.27 16.43 13.26
CA PRO A 153 -6.87 16.59 13.65
C PRO A 153 -6.58 16.05 15.07
N GLU A 154 -7.61 15.91 15.91
CA GLU A 154 -7.50 15.42 17.28
C GLU A 154 -7.30 13.90 17.36
N TRP A 155 -7.83 13.14 16.40
CA TRP A 155 -7.72 11.67 16.39
C TRP A 155 -6.37 11.20 15.85
N THR A 156 -5.73 12.00 15.00
CA THR A 156 -4.38 11.74 14.47
C THR A 156 -3.29 12.31 15.39
N ARG A 157 -3.27 11.90 16.66
CA ARG A 157 -2.23 12.34 17.61
C ARG A 157 -0.83 11.89 17.17
N VAL A 158 -0.08 12.81 16.56
CA VAL A 158 1.36 12.68 16.28
C VAL A 158 2.18 13.61 17.16
N ASN A 159 3.43 13.22 17.44
CA ASN A 159 4.42 14.06 18.14
C ASN A 159 4.53 15.45 17.46
N ILE A 160 4.68 16.52 18.25
CA ILE A 160 4.84 17.91 17.80
C ILE A 160 5.94 18.01 16.72
N PHE A 161 7.09 17.37 16.91
CA PHE A 161 8.17 17.38 15.91
C PHE A 161 7.75 16.78 14.58
N ARG A 162 6.98 15.69 14.61
CA ARG A 162 6.44 15.07 13.40
C ARG A 162 5.40 15.97 12.72
N ARG A 163 4.65 16.78 13.48
CA ARG A 163 3.72 17.77 12.90
C ARG A 163 4.47 18.88 12.19
N VAL A 164 5.46 19.48 12.85
CA VAL A 164 6.28 20.55 12.27
C VAL A 164 6.99 20.07 11.00
N TYR A 165 7.58 18.87 11.05
CA TYR A 165 8.25 18.28 9.89
C TYR A 165 7.28 17.96 8.74
N ARG A 166 6.04 17.54 9.01
CA ARG A 166 5.04 17.21 7.98
C ARG A 166 4.44 18.43 7.29
N LYS A 167 4.25 19.54 8.02
CA LYS A 167 3.62 20.78 7.51
C LYS A 167 4.13 21.28 6.15
N PRO A 168 5.45 21.43 5.90
CA PRO A 168 5.93 21.91 4.61
C PRO A 168 5.60 20.93 3.47
N PHE A 169 5.73 19.63 3.73
CA PHE A 169 5.45 18.60 2.74
C PHE A 169 3.95 18.46 2.45
N ASP A 170 3.09 18.66 3.45
CA ASP A 170 1.64 18.74 3.26
C ASP A 170 1.26 19.95 2.39
N ALA A 171 1.90 21.10 2.58
CA ALA A 171 1.68 22.28 1.74
C ALA A 171 2.07 22.01 0.27
N ILE A 172 3.24 21.41 0.05
CA ILE A 172 3.69 21.01 -1.30
C ILE A 172 2.71 20.01 -1.92
N THR A 173 2.27 19.02 -1.13
CA THR A 173 1.32 18.01 -1.61
C THR A 173 0.01 18.68 -2.02
N ASN A 174 -0.50 19.62 -1.24
CA ASN A 174 -1.73 20.34 -1.55
C ASN A 174 -1.62 21.22 -2.81
N LEU A 175 -0.44 21.77 -3.08
CA LEU A 175 -0.16 22.52 -4.30
C LEU A 175 -0.08 21.62 -5.53
N VAL A 176 0.53 20.44 -5.40
CA VAL A 176 0.75 19.49 -6.50
C VAL A 176 -0.53 18.70 -6.84
N ARG A 177 -1.40 18.45 -5.85
CA ARG A 177 -2.69 17.75 -6.02
C ARG A 177 -3.53 18.23 -7.22
N PRO A 178 -3.87 19.54 -7.38
CA PRO A 178 -4.67 20.00 -8.50
C PRO A 178 -3.99 19.77 -9.86
N ILE A 179 -2.65 19.85 -9.91
CA ILE A 179 -1.88 19.63 -11.14
C ILE A 179 -1.94 18.15 -11.53
N LEU A 180 -1.72 17.25 -10.57
CA LEU A 180 -1.77 15.80 -10.82
C LEU A 180 -3.16 15.33 -11.18
N VAL A 181 -4.21 15.81 -10.52
CA VAL A 181 -5.60 15.45 -10.87
C VAL A 181 -5.93 15.86 -12.31
N ARG A 182 -5.48 17.04 -12.75
CA ARG A 182 -5.67 17.50 -14.14
C ARG A 182 -4.91 16.64 -15.15
N LEU A 183 -3.70 16.20 -14.80
CA LEU A 183 -2.89 15.31 -15.64
C LEU A 183 -3.47 13.89 -15.71
N ILE A 184 -3.99 13.38 -14.59
CA ILE A 184 -4.58 12.05 -14.47
C ILE A 184 -5.94 11.96 -15.18
N LEU A 185 -6.72 13.03 -15.19
CA LEU A 185 -7.96 13.11 -15.97
C LEU A 185 -7.72 12.91 -17.47
N LEU A 186 -6.53 13.24 -17.98
CA LEU A 186 -6.16 13.02 -19.37
C LEU A 186 -5.68 11.57 -19.65
N SER A 187 -5.25 10.84 -18.61
CA SER A 187 -4.68 9.49 -18.77
C SER A 187 -5.65 8.35 -18.48
N ASN A 188 -6.95 8.62 -18.25
CA ASN A 188 -7.97 7.61 -17.90
C ASN A 188 -7.58 6.71 -16.70
N LEU A 189 -6.63 7.15 -15.87
CA LEU A 189 -6.12 6.36 -14.76
C LEU A 189 -7.01 6.63 -13.54
N SER A 190 -7.80 5.63 -13.13
CA SER A 190 -8.74 5.73 -12.01
C SER A 190 -8.05 5.70 -10.64
N LEU A 191 -7.01 6.53 -10.43
CA LEU A 191 -6.47 6.81 -9.11
C LEU A 191 -7.19 8.02 -8.52
N GLN A 192 -8.33 7.78 -7.88
CA GLN A 192 -9.05 8.81 -7.14
C GLN A 192 -8.43 9.05 -5.75
N GLY A 193 -8.10 10.32 -5.48
CA GLY A 193 -8.22 10.96 -4.16
C GLY A 193 -7.07 10.74 -3.14
N PRO A 194 -7.17 9.83 -2.16
CA PRO A 194 -6.37 9.92 -0.91
C PRO A 194 -5.08 9.10 -0.90
N GLU A 195 -5.04 7.98 -1.64
CA GLU A 195 -3.97 6.98 -1.54
C GLU A 195 -2.61 7.51 -2.05
N TYR A 196 -2.60 8.24 -3.17
CA TYR A 196 -1.38 8.82 -3.71
C TYR A 196 -0.70 9.78 -2.73
N SER A 197 -1.50 10.54 -1.98
CA SER A 197 -0.98 11.48 -1.00
C SER A 197 -0.24 10.78 0.14
N ARG A 198 -0.54 9.52 0.44
CA ARG A 198 0.17 8.74 1.47
C ARG A 198 1.57 8.36 1.03
N TYR A 199 1.72 7.84 -0.19
CA TYR A 199 3.03 7.49 -0.76
C TYR A 199 3.92 8.72 -0.92
N PHE A 200 3.37 9.83 -1.39
CA PHE A 200 4.11 11.07 -1.57
C PHE A 200 4.68 11.60 -0.24
N ARG A 201 3.86 11.61 0.82
CA ARG A 201 4.30 12.03 2.17
C ARG A 201 5.39 11.14 2.77
N TRP A 202 5.43 9.87 2.40
CA TRP A 202 6.43 8.93 2.92
C TRP A 202 7.74 8.98 2.15
N ASN A 203 7.66 9.12 0.83
CA ASN A 203 8.83 9.04 -0.05
C ASN A 203 9.53 10.40 -0.24
N LEU A 204 8.76 11.49 -0.41
CA LEU A 204 9.33 12.79 -0.75
C LEU A 204 10.36 13.28 0.29
N PRO A 205 10.10 13.22 1.61
CA PRO A 205 11.09 13.70 2.57
C PRO A 205 12.38 12.86 2.56
N LYS A 206 12.27 11.55 2.29
CA LYS A 206 13.43 10.66 2.18
C LYS A 206 14.27 11.00 0.94
N VAL A 207 13.62 11.27 -0.18
CA VAL A 207 14.30 11.67 -1.42
C VAL A 207 15.00 13.02 -1.22
N VAL A 208 14.31 14.00 -0.66
CA VAL A 208 14.88 15.34 -0.42
C VAL A 208 16.07 15.27 0.54
N VAL A 209 15.92 14.59 1.68
CA VAL A 209 17.01 14.45 2.66
C VAL A 209 18.15 13.62 2.09
N GLY A 210 17.85 12.52 1.41
CA GLY A 210 18.85 11.66 0.77
C GLY A 210 19.69 12.41 -0.26
N LEU A 211 19.05 13.15 -1.18
CA LEU A 211 19.75 13.98 -2.16
C LEU A 211 20.57 15.08 -1.48
N SER A 212 20.00 15.75 -0.48
CA SER A 212 20.70 16.82 0.24
C SER A 212 21.97 16.31 0.93
N ILE A 213 21.88 15.18 1.64
CA ILE A 213 23.03 14.55 2.31
C ILE A 213 24.07 14.11 1.28
N THR A 214 23.65 13.46 0.19
CA THR A 214 24.54 13.01 -0.87
C THR A 214 25.30 14.18 -1.50
N TRP A 215 24.63 15.28 -1.83
CA TRP A 215 25.28 16.48 -2.37
C TRP A 215 26.22 17.16 -1.38
N LEU A 216 25.83 17.27 -0.11
CA LEU A 216 26.68 17.84 0.93
C LEU A 216 27.94 16.99 1.15
N LEU A 217 27.79 15.67 1.23
CA LEU A 217 28.93 14.74 1.35
C LEU A 217 29.83 14.81 0.12
N TRP A 218 29.25 14.81 -1.08
CA TRP A 218 30.02 14.92 -2.33
C TRP A 218 30.79 16.23 -2.40
N TYR A 219 30.13 17.36 -2.11
CA TYR A 219 30.76 18.67 -2.08
C TYR A 219 31.90 18.69 -1.05
N ARG A 220 31.67 18.12 0.14
CA ARG A 220 32.68 18.08 1.20
C ARG A 220 33.87 17.22 0.82
N VAL A 221 33.64 16.06 0.22
CA VAL A 221 34.69 15.17 -0.28
C VAL A 221 35.49 15.84 -1.41
N LYS A 222 34.82 16.54 -2.33
CA LYS A 222 35.45 17.14 -3.51
C LYS A 222 36.29 18.36 -3.19
N TYR A 223 35.79 19.27 -2.35
CA TYR A 223 36.43 20.57 -2.10
C TYR A 223 37.18 20.65 -0.76
N THR A 224 37.06 19.63 0.09
CA THR A 224 37.79 19.57 1.37
C THR A 224 38.42 18.20 1.56
N PRO A 225 39.31 17.75 0.65
CA PRO A 225 40.10 16.56 0.88
C PRO A 225 41.03 16.79 2.09
N SER A 226 41.12 15.81 2.98
CA SER A 226 42.08 15.87 4.08
C SER A 226 43.49 15.73 3.52
N THR A 227 44.27 16.80 3.62
CA THR A 227 45.71 16.79 3.39
C THR A 227 46.44 16.70 4.74
N TRP A 228 47.72 16.34 4.70
CA TRP A 228 48.56 16.28 5.90
C TRP A 228 48.66 17.64 6.62
N GLU A 229 48.56 18.74 5.87
CA GLU A 229 48.63 20.13 6.39
C GLU A 229 47.39 20.51 7.19
N ASP A 230 46.23 20.01 6.76
CA ASP A 230 44.93 20.26 7.39
C ASP A 230 44.67 19.32 8.59
N GLY A 231 45.57 18.36 8.82
CA GLY A 231 45.52 17.40 9.92
C GLY A 231 44.29 16.48 9.86
N ARG A 232 43.37 16.65 10.83
CA ARG A 232 42.11 15.87 10.92
C ARG A 232 40.91 16.56 10.25
N ARG A 233 41.11 17.67 9.55
CA ARG A 233 40.02 18.37 8.86
C ARG A 233 39.78 17.73 7.49
N GLY A 234 38.51 17.40 7.20
CA GLY A 234 38.09 16.88 5.89
C GLY A 234 37.96 15.35 5.83
N PHE A 235 37.61 14.84 4.66
CA PHE A 235 37.53 13.41 4.41
C PHE A 235 38.83 12.90 3.78
N ARG A 236 39.37 11.82 4.32
CA ARG A 236 40.53 11.11 3.74
C ARG A 236 40.03 10.16 2.66
N VAL A 237 40.19 10.56 1.40
CA VAL A 237 39.83 9.72 0.25
C VAL A 237 41.10 9.13 -0.34
N GLN A 238 41.41 7.93 0.14
CA GLN A 238 42.50 7.11 -0.38
C GLN A 238 41.92 5.83 -0.99
N ARG A 239 42.54 5.34 -2.06
CA ARG A 239 42.16 4.04 -2.62
C ARG A 239 42.69 2.96 -1.68
N ALA A 240 41.84 2.02 -1.30
CA ALA A 240 42.23 0.90 -0.43
C ALA A 240 43.30 0.02 -1.06
N TYR A 241 43.29 -0.10 -2.39
CA TYR A 241 44.23 -0.91 -3.15
C TYR A 241 44.97 -0.06 -4.18
N LYS A 242 46.27 -0.35 -4.34
CA LYS A 242 47.05 0.18 -5.46
C LYS A 242 46.54 -0.47 -6.75
N PRO A 243 46.43 0.28 -7.87
CA PRO A 243 46.04 -0.33 -9.14
C PRO A 243 47.12 -1.35 -9.56
N SER A 244 46.69 -2.51 -10.05
CA SER A 244 47.60 -3.45 -10.71
C SER A 244 47.93 -2.93 -12.11
N ILE A 245 49.21 -2.96 -12.45
CA ILE A 245 49.71 -2.57 -13.78
C ILE A 245 50.47 -3.76 -14.34
N TYR A 246 50.20 -4.08 -15.60
CA TYR A 246 50.72 -5.26 -16.28
C TYR A 246 51.75 -4.85 -17.35
N PRO A 247 52.69 -5.75 -17.70
CA PRO A 247 53.62 -5.49 -18.78
C PRO A 247 52.87 -5.21 -20.10
N GLY A 248 53.25 -4.14 -20.79
CA GLY A 248 52.60 -3.69 -22.02
C GLY A 248 51.64 -2.50 -21.86
N GLN A 249 51.34 -2.07 -20.63
CA GLN A 249 50.71 -0.77 -20.37
C GLN A 249 51.75 0.36 -20.39
N PRO A 250 51.37 1.59 -20.78
CA PRO A 250 52.31 2.70 -20.97
C PRO A 250 53.08 3.11 -19.70
N ASP A 251 52.54 2.79 -18.52
CA ASP A 251 53.09 3.19 -17.22
C ASP A 251 53.91 2.06 -16.53
N PHE A 252 54.17 0.93 -17.20
CA PHE A 252 54.98 -0.17 -16.65
C PHE A 252 56.48 0.01 -16.99
N PRO A 253 57.44 -0.22 -16.07
CA PRO A 253 57.28 -0.72 -14.69
C PRO A 253 57.07 0.39 -13.64
N ASP A 254 57.51 1.62 -13.89
CA ASP A 254 57.65 2.67 -12.87
C ASP A 254 56.48 3.65 -12.86
N SER A 255 55.27 3.14 -12.64
CA SER A 255 54.11 4.04 -12.57
C SER A 255 54.16 4.90 -11.29
N PRO A 256 53.84 6.20 -11.37
CA PRO A 256 53.70 7.06 -10.19
C PRO A 256 52.56 6.60 -9.27
N LEU A 257 51.65 5.76 -9.76
CA LEU A 257 50.54 5.21 -8.98
C LEU A 257 50.96 4.04 -8.09
N LEU A 258 51.95 3.26 -8.52
CA LEU A 258 52.54 2.15 -7.74
C LEU A 258 53.52 2.67 -6.69
N THR A 259 54.34 3.66 -7.06
CA THR A 259 55.36 4.24 -6.19
C THR A 259 54.79 5.19 -5.15
N ARG A 260 53.56 5.71 -5.31
CA ARG A 260 52.90 6.54 -4.30
C ARG A 260 52.76 5.79 -2.97
N GLU A 261 53.51 6.25 -1.97
CA GLU A 261 53.44 5.74 -0.61
C GLU A 261 52.26 6.35 0.14
N PHE A 262 51.51 5.50 0.86
CA PHE A 262 50.36 5.93 1.64
C PHE A 262 50.76 6.88 2.76
N GLY A 263 51.87 6.59 3.45
CA GLY A 263 52.35 7.37 4.59
C GLY A 263 52.86 8.76 4.24
N MET A 264 53.20 8.99 2.97
CA MET A 264 53.76 10.28 2.53
C MET A 264 52.68 11.30 2.18
N GLU A 265 51.38 10.94 2.12
CA GLU A 265 50.24 11.85 1.93
C GLU A 265 50.46 12.95 0.85
N ASP A 266 51.12 12.60 -0.27
CA ASP A 266 51.52 13.51 -1.35
C ASP A 266 52.49 14.64 -0.96
N PHE A 267 53.18 14.53 0.18
CA PHE A 267 54.23 15.44 0.63
C PHE A 267 55.27 15.71 -0.46
N GLU A 268 55.64 14.66 -1.21
CA GLU A 268 56.59 14.75 -2.31
C GLU A 268 56.16 15.69 -3.43
N LYS A 269 54.85 15.94 -3.63
CA LYS A 269 54.35 16.82 -4.68
C LYS A 269 54.57 18.31 -4.38
N ARG A 270 54.98 18.67 -3.16
CA ARG A 270 55.29 20.07 -2.84
C ARG A 270 56.57 20.52 -3.55
N THR A 271 56.47 21.68 -4.20
CA THR A 271 57.63 22.38 -4.77
C THR A 271 58.28 23.33 -3.77
N VAL A 272 57.59 23.68 -2.67
CA VAL A 272 58.02 24.69 -1.68
C VAL A 272 59.35 24.33 -1.01
N PHE A 273 59.63 23.02 -0.82
CA PHE A 273 60.88 22.55 -0.20
C PHE A 273 61.90 22.00 -1.21
N ARG A 274 61.65 22.06 -2.52
CA ARG A 274 62.57 21.51 -3.54
C ARG A 274 63.56 22.53 -4.12
N GLY A 275 63.53 23.79 -3.66
CA GLY A 275 64.47 24.81 -4.12
C GLY A 275 65.85 24.70 -3.46
N GLU A 276 66.88 25.23 -4.11
CA GLU A 276 68.30 25.30 -3.67
C GLU A 276 68.52 25.96 -2.28
N LYS A 277 67.46 26.46 -1.64
CA LYS A 277 67.46 27.04 -0.29
C LYS A 277 67.15 26.03 0.82
N LEU A 278 67.19 24.73 0.54
CA LEU A 278 67.42 23.76 1.62
C LEU A 278 68.87 23.94 2.07
N VAL A 279 69.06 24.90 2.98
CA VAL A 279 70.24 24.97 3.84
C VAL A 279 70.22 23.67 4.62
N THR A 280 70.95 22.67 4.14
CA THR A 280 71.44 21.58 4.96
C THR A 280 72.42 22.21 5.93
N SER A 281 71.90 22.89 6.95
CA SER A 281 72.68 23.30 8.11
C SER A 281 72.96 22.03 8.90
N GLY A 282 74.08 21.40 8.58
CA GLY A 282 74.63 20.28 9.30
C GLY A 282 76.03 20.00 8.76
N PRO A 283 77.10 20.31 9.52
CA PRO A 283 78.48 19.97 9.16
C PRO A 283 78.72 18.45 9.10
#